data_AF-A0A7R9IHZ4-F1
#
_entry.id   AF-A0A7R9IHZ4-F1
#
_cell.length_a   1.000
_cell.length_b   1.000
_cell.length_c   1.000
_cell.angle_alpha   90.00
_cell.angle_beta   90.00
_cell.angle_gamma   90.00
#
_symmetry.space_group_name_H-M   'P 1'
#
loop_
_entity.id
_entity.type
_entity.pdbx_description
1 polymer ?
#
loop_
_entity_poly.entity_id
_entity_poly.type
_entity_poly.pdbx_seq_one_letter_code
_entity_poly.pdbx_strand_id
1 'polypeptide(L)'
;MTGMPIYNVNNNCSTGSTALFVAKQIIESGNADCVLALGFEKMERGSLSAKFLDRTNPLDRHVETMADIAGFTNSPVAAQIFGNAGAEHMAKYGTKPEHMAKIAYKNHKHSVNNPYSQFQDEYTLEQILSSPQIFGPLTKLQCCPTSDGSAAAILASEDFVHLHGLESQAVEIVGMEMATDLPSTFSDNSCMKVAGYDMTKTAAERLFRKSNYKPQDVDVVELHDCFSANELITYEALGLCEPGKAGEFIDSGNNTYGGSVVVNPSGGLISKGHPLGATGLAQCAELSWQLRGLADKRQVAGAQLALQHNIGLGGAVVVALYKLGFPHAHARNSGLSIHATTALDKDAEGFNASAMFRVLEIAMKEDKENLISKVRGIYGFKVKNGPGGKEGYWIVNAKTGKGSVEFNGKTKPDVTFIIDDNDLVELISGKLNPQKAFFQGKIKIQGNMSLAMKLIQLQKTAQNKIQELRSKL
;
A
#
# COMPACT_ATOMS: atom_id res chain seq x y z
N MET A 1 -15.03 -18.22 -11.44
CA MET A 1 -15.01 -16.79 -11.82
C MET A 1 -16.36 -16.18 -11.47
N THR A 2 -16.39 -14.96 -10.95
CA THR A 2 -17.57 -14.32 -10.35
C THR A 2 -18.25 -13.27 -11.23
N GLY A 3 -17.70 -12.96 -12.41
CA GLY A 3 -18.22 -11.91 -13.30
C GLY A 3 -17.78 -10.48 -12.95
N MET A 4 -16.85 -10.31 -12.01
CA MET A 4 -16.30 -9.00 -11.64
C MET A 4 -15.44 -8.37 -12.77
N PRO A 5 -15.35 -7.03 -12.86
CA PRO A 5 -14.45 -6.36 -13.81
C PRO A 5 -12.98 -6.77 -13.60
N ILE A 6 -12.27 -7.02 -14.70
CA ILE A 6 -10.84 -7.36 -14.72
C ILE A 6 -10.14 -6.48 -15.75
N TYR A 7 -9.09 -5.79 -15.32
CA TYR A 7 -8.24 -4.98 -16.18
C TYR A 7 -6.84 -5.58 -16.26
N ASN A 8 -6.35 -5.83 -17.47
CA ASN A 8 -4.96 -6.19 -17.70
C ASN A 8 -4.17 -4.92 -17.98
N VAL A 9 -3.15 -4.64 -17.16
CA VAL A 9 -2.28 -3.47 -17.30
C VAL A 9 -0.82 -3.90 -17.42
N ASN A 10 -0.01 -3.10 -18.10
CA ASN A 10 1.44 -3.30 -18.19
C ASN A 10 2.13 -1.93 -18.29
N ASN A 11 3.34 -1.85 -17.70
CA ASN A 11 4.27 -0.72 -17.77
C ASN A 11 5.70 -1.21 -17.54
N ASN A 12 6.10 -2.28 -18.26
CA ASN A 12 7.38 -2.96 -18.07
C ASN A 12 7.62 -3.29 -16.59
N CYS A 13 8.78 -2.95 -16.03
CA CYS A 13 9.17 -3.29 -14.67
C CYS A 13 8.32 -2.63 -13.57
N SER A 14 7.49 -1.62 -13.88
CA SER A 14 6.54 -0.99 -12.96
C SER A 14 5.09 -1.48 -13.08
N THR A 15 4.90 -2.62 -13.77
CA THR A 15 3.57 -3.24 -13.97
C THR A 15 2.85 -3.52 -12.65
N GLY A 16 3.53 -4.10 -11.65
CA GLY A 16 2.93 -4.40 -10.35
C GLY A 16 2.42 -3.14 -9.63
N SER A 17 3.23 -2.07 -9.60
CA SER A 17 2.79 -0.79 -9.03
C SER A 17 1.76 -0.07 -9.88
N THR A 18 1.70 -0.31 -11.19
CA THR A 18 0.62 0.19 -12.05
C THR A 18 -0.72 -0.46 -11.70
N ALA A 19 -0.73 -1.78 -11.46
CA ALA A 19 -1.93 -2.48 -10.98
C ALA A 19 -2.37 -1.92 -9.61
N LEU A 20 -1.41 -1.68 -8.71
CA LEU A 20 -1.67 -1.05 -7.42
C LEU A 20 -2.24 0.37 -7.55
N PHE A 21 -1.67 1.18 -8.46
CA PHE A 21 -2.11 2.55 -8.74
C PHE A 21 -3.56 2.58 -9.26
N VAL A 22 -3.89 1.73 -10.22
CA VAL A 22 -5.26 1.62 -10.76
C VAL A 22 -6.23 1.12 -9.68
N ALA A 23 -5.85 0.13 -8.87
CA ALA A 23 -6.69 -0.36 -7.78
C ALA A 23 -7.00 0.75 -6.76
N LYS A 24 -5.99 1.57 -6.40
CA LYS A 24 -6.18 2.74 -5.54
C LYS A 24 -7.17 3.74 -6.13
N GLN A 25 -7.03 4.08 -7.41
CA GLN A 25 -7.96 5.00 -8.10
C GLN A 25 -9.40 4.46 -8.14
N ILE A 26 -9.59 3.15 -8.25
CA ILE A 26 -10.92 2.52 -8.21
C ILE A 26 -11.56 2.68 -6.81
N ILE A 27 -10.78 2.50 -5.73
CA ILE A 27 -11.26 2.74 -4.36
C ILE A 27 -11.57 4.23 -4.15
N GLU A 28 -10.66 5.13 -4.52
CA GLU A 28 -10.80 6.57 -4.29
C GLU A 28 -11.94 7.21 -5.10
N SER A 29 -12.24 6.67 -6.28
CA SER A 29 -13.41 7.10 -7.07
C SER A 29 -14.74 6.59 -6.52
N GLY A 30 -14.74 5.75 -5.48
CA GLY A 30 -15.95 5.14 -4.91
C GLY A 30 -16.60 4.09 -5.82
N ASN A 31 -15.88 3.61 -6.84
CA ASN A 31 -16.38 2.61 -7.78
C ASN A 31 -16.35 1.19 -7.21
N ALA A 32 -15.53 0.93 -6.19
CA ALA A 32 -15.55 -0.30 -5.41
C ALA A 32 -15.04 -0.05 -3.99
N ASP A 33 -15.49 -0.88 -3.05
CA ASP A 33 -15.04 -0.86 -1.64
C ASP A 33 -13.89 -1.83 -1.36
N CYS A 34 -13.66 -2.81 -2.25
CA CYS A 34 -12.61 -3.82 -2.12
C CYS A 34 -12.13 -4.28 -3.50
N VAL A 35 -10.83 -4.18 -3.76
CA VAL A 35 -10.19 -4.44 -5.07
C VAL A 35 -8.94 -5.29 -4.89
N LEU A 36 -8.73 -6.24 -5.79
CA LEU A 36 -7.50 -7.04 -5.86
C LEU A 36 -6.54 -6.45 -6.90
N ALA A 37 -5.33 -6.08 -6.47
CA ALA A 37 -4.19 -5.87 -7.35
C ALA A 37 -3.35 -7.16 -7.38
N LEU A 38 -3.18 -7.75 -8.55
CA LEU A 38 -2.42 -8.98 -8.76
C LEU A 38 -1.36 -8.75 -9.83
N GLY A 39 -0.14 -9.22 -9.58
CA GLY A 39 0.96 -9.17 -10.52
C GLY A 39 1.75 -10.47 -10.48
N PHE A 40 2.12 -10.97 -11.64
CA PHE A 40 2.91 -12.19 -11.78
C PHE A 40 3.80 -12.09 -13.02
N GLU A 41 4.86 -12.88 -13.06
CA GLU A 41 5.68 -13.02 -14.25
C GLU A 41 6.23 -14.45 -14.34
N LYS A 42 6.37 -14.92 -15.58
CA LYS A 42 7.12 -16.13 -15.92
C LYS A 42 8.16 -15.77 -16.98
N MET A 43 9.44 -15.92 -16.63
CA MET A 43 10.57 -15.40 -17.39
C MET A 43 11.44 -16.52 -17.97
N GLU A 44 12.14 -16.20 -19.06
CA GLU A 44 13.20 -17.05 -19.59
C GLU A 44 14.50 -16.82 -18.79
N ARG A 45 15.34 -17.85 -18.71
CA ARG A 45 16.68 -17.71 -18.10
C ARG A 45 17.56 -16.82 -18.97
N GLY A 46 18.22 -15.85 -18.36
CA GLY A 46 19.22 -15.01 -19.02
C GLY A 46 18.74 -13.57 -19.20
N SER A 47 19.39 -12.81 -20.08
CA SER A 47 18.99 -11.43 -20.36
C SER A 47 17.68 -11.38 -21.15
N LEU A 48 16.89 -10.33 -20.88
CA LEU A 48 15.67 -10.06 -21.64
C LEU A 48 15.99 -9.85 -23.13
N SER A 49 15.17 -10.43 -24.00
CA SER A 49 15.30 -10.32 -25.45
C SER A 49 14.01 -9.79 -26.08
N ALA A 50 14.14 -9.05 -27.17
CA ALA A 50 12.98 -8.59 -27.94
C ALA A 50 12.33 -9.79 -28.65
N LYS A 51 11.01 -9.93 -28.50
CA LYS A 51 10.21 -10.97 -29.18
C LYS A 51 9.47 -10.45 -30.41
N PHE A 52 9.05 -9.19 -30.39
CA PHE A 52 8.33 -8.55 -31.49
C PHE A 52 9.31 -7.69 -32.30
N LEU A 53 9.66 -8.15 -33.50
CA LEU A 53 10.57 -7.47 -34.42
C LEU A 53 9.84 -6.85 -35.63
N ASP A 54 8.51 -6.96 -35.67
CA ASP A 54 7.62 -6.51 -36.76
C ASP A 54 7.07 -5.09 -36.56
N ARG A 55 7.50 -4.40 -35.50
CA ARG A 55 6.98 -3.10 -35.05
C ARG A 55 8.04 -2.34 -34.27
N THR A 56 7.84 -1.04 -34.10
CA THR A 56 8.70 -0.17 -33.27
C THR A 56 8.85 -0.76 -31.88
N ASN A 57 10.08 -0.86 -31.40
CA ASN A 57 10.35 -1.30 -30.04
C ASN A 57 10.12 -0.11 -29.10
N PRO A 58 9.34 -0.25 -28.01
CA PRO A 58 9.05 0.84 -27.08
C PRO A 58 10.30 1.46 -26.43
N LEU A 59 11.45 0.78 -26.47
CA LEU A 59 12.71 1.26 -25.94
C LEU A 59 13.65 1.86 -27.00
N ASP A 60 13.30 1.87 -28.29
CA ASP A 60 14.21 2.30 -29.37
C ASP A 60 14.81 3.69 -29.06
N ARG A 61 13.95 4.67 -28.74
CA ARG A 61 14.42 6.04 -28.47
C ARG A 61 15.30 6.15 -27.23
N HIS A 62 15.02 5.38 -26.17
CA HIS A 62 15.87 5.33 -24.97
C HIS A 62 17.23 4.73 -25.30
N VAL A 63 17.27 3.67 -26.11
CA VAL A 63 18.50 3.00 -26.53
C VAL A 63 19.32 3.87 -27.48
N GLU A 64 18.69 4.50 -28.47
CA GLU A 64 19.31 5.46 -29.39
C GLU A 64 19.94 6.62 -28.62
N THR A 65 19.18 7.24 -27.70
CA THR A 65 19.70 8.36 -26.89
C THR A 65 20.90 7.92 -26.05
N MET A 66 20.84 6.75 -25.42
CA MET A 66 21.98 6.21 -24.65
C MET A 66 23.18 5.89 -25.54
N ALA A 67 22.96 5.36 -26.73
CA ALA A 67 24.01 5.07 -27.71
C ALA A 67 24.67 6.34 -28.25
N ASP A 68 23.91 7.41 -28.48
CA ASP A 68 24.44 8.70 -28.90
C ASP A 68 25.34 9.34 -27.82
N ILE A 69 25.00 9.14 -26.53
CA ILE A 69 25.76 9.68 -25.40
C ILE A 69 27.04 8.86 -25.14
N ALA A 70 26.92 7.53 -25.09
CA ALA A 70 27.94 6.66 -24.49
C ALA A 70 28.40 5.50 -25.40
N GLY A 71 27.90 5.44 -26.63
CA GLY A 71 28.13 4.32 -27.55
C GLY A 71 27.29 3.09 -27.22
N PHE A 72 27.32 2.11 -28.13
CA PHE A 72 26.59 0.85 -27.99
C PHE A 72 27.52 -0.36 -28.17
N THR A 73 27.34 -1.36 -27.32
CA THR A 73 28.15 -2.59 -27.31
C THR A 73 27.27 -3.84 -27.38
N ASN A 74 27.89 -5.02 -27.47
CA ASN A 74 27.18 -6.31 -27.45
C ASN A 74 26.73 -6.75 -26.05
N SER A 75 26.94 -5.93 -25.00
CA SER A 75 26.43 -6.22 -23.65
C SER A 75 24.90 -6.09 -23.57
N PRO A 76 24.23 -6.70 -22.59
CA PRO A 76 22.78 -6.57 -22.42
C PRO A 76 22.33 -5.11 -22.30
N VAL A 77 21.31 -4.71 -23.06
CA VAL A 77 20.84 -3.31 -23.17
C VAL A 77 20.53 -2.68 -21.81
N ALA A 78 19.84 -3.40 -20.93
CA ALA A 78 19.51 -2.89 -19.60
C ALA A 78 20.78 -2.58 -18.78
N ALA A 79 21.79 -3.45 -18.82
CA ALA A 79 23.06 -3.21 -18.14
C ALA A 79 23.81 -2.01 -18.75
N GLN A 80 23.68 -1.77 -20.05
CA GLN A 80 24.24 -0.58 -20.71
C GLN A 80 23.57 0.70 -20.22
N ILE A 81 22.23 0.76 -20.19
CA ILE A 81 21.49 1.95 -19.74
C ILE A 81 21.89 2.32 -18.29
N PHE A 82 21.76 1.37 -17.36
CA PHE A 82 22.02 1.68 -15.94
C PHE A 82 23.52 1.78 -15.62
N GLY A 83 24.38 1.02 -16.29
CA GLY A 83 25.83 1.13 -16.13
C GLY A 83 26.37 2.46 -16.65
N ASN A 84 25.85 2.97 -17.76
CA ASN A 84 26.19 4.31 -18.26
C ASN A 84 25.66 5.41 -17.35
N ALA A 85 24.48 5.25 -16.73
CA ALA A 85 23.99 6.18 -15.71
C ALA A 85 24.92 6.22 -14.47
N GLY A 86 25.41 5.05 -14.03
CA GLY A 86 26.41 4.97 -12.96
C GLY A 86 27.73 5.63 -13.36
N ALA A 87 28.21 5.40 -14.59
CA ALA A 87 29.42 6.02 -15.11
C ALA A 87 29.31 7.55 -15.22
N GLU A 88 28.15 8.07 -15.63
CA GLU A 88 27.87 9.51 -15.62
C GLU A 88 27.94 10.08 -14.19
N HIS A 89 27.33 9.41 -13.21
CA HIS A 89 27.38 9.84 -11.82
C HIS A 89 28.81 9.87 -11.28
N MET A 90 29.62 8.85 -11.59
CA MET A 90 31.05 8.81 -11.26
C MET A 90 31.81 9.98 -11.89
N ALA A 91 31.61 10.23 -13.18
CA ALA A 91 32.28 11.31 -13.90
C ALA A 91 31.89 12.71 -13.37
N LYS A 92 30.62 12.87 -12.97
CA LYS A 92 30.07 14.16 -12.54
C LYS A 92 30.36 14.48 -11.06
N TYR A 93 30.31 13.49 -10.19
CA TYR A 93 30.34 13.68 -8.74
C TYR A 93 31.50 12.99 -8.02
N GLY A 94 32.33 12.20 -8.73
CA GLY A 94 33.49 11.52 -8.15
C GLY A 94 33.14 10.28 -7.32
N THR A 95 31.89 9.80 -7.41
CA THR A 95 31.47 8.48 -6.90
C THR A 95 32.36 7.38 -7.45
N LYS A 96 32.54 6.30 -6.69
CA LYS A 96 33.46 5.22 -7.05
C LYS A 96 32.73 3.90 -7.35
N PRO A 97 33.33 2.98 -8.14
CA PRO A 97 32.76 1.64 -8.34
C PRO A 97 32.47 0.90 -7.03
N GLU A 98 33.29 1.12 -6.01
CA GLU A 98 33.11 0.52 -4.68
C GLU A 98 31.81 0.95 -4.00
N HIS A 99 31.29 2.16 -4.28
CA HIS A 99 29.99 2.60 -3.75
C HIS A 99 28.84 1.75 -4.31
N MET A 100 28.88 1.43 -5.61
CA MET A 100 27.91 0.53 -6.25
C MET A 100 28.05 -0.91 -5.75
N ALA A 101 29.29 -1.39 -5.54
CA ALA A 101 29.52 -2.70 -4.95
C ALA A 101 29.00 -2.79 -3.50
N LYS A 102 29.14 -1.72 -2.70
CA LYS A 102 28.59 -1.62 -1.34
C LYS A 102 27.06 -1.69 -1.31
N ILE A 103 26.37 -1.15 -2.32
CA ILE A 103 24.92 -1.30 -2.47
C ILE A 103 24.56 -2.77 -2.62
N ALA A 104 25.21 -3.48 -3.54
CA ALA A 104 24.97 -4.91 -3.75
C ALA A 104 25.32 -5.73 -2.50
N TYR A 105 26.42 -5.40 -1.81
CA TYR A 105 26.80 -6.02 -0.53
C TYR A 105 25.67 -5.91 0.49
N LYS A 106 25.12 -4.70 0.67
CA LYS A 106 24.00 -4.42 1.57
C LYS A 106 22.74 -5.20 1.18
N ASN A 107 22.38 -5.24 -0.11
CA ASN A 107 21.21 -5.99 -0.59
C ASN A 107 21.34 -7.50 -0.35
N HIS A 108 22.48 -8.11 -0.69
CA HIS A 108 22.72 -9.53 -0.40
C HIS A 108 22.72 -9.82 1.10
N LYS A 109 23.32 -8.96 1.92
CA LYS A 109 23.27 -9.10 3.38
C LYS A 109 21.85 -9.04 3.94
N HIS A 110 21.01 -8.15 3.43
CA HIS A 110 19.59 -8.08 3.82
C HIS A 110 18.82 -9.34 3.39
N SER A 111 19.16 -9.90 2.22
CA SER A 111 18.48 -11.05 1.63
C SER A 111 18.54 -12.34 2.46
N VAL A 112 19.59 -12.52 3.27
CA VAL A 112 19.76 -13.66 4.18
C VAL A 112 18.57 -13.81 5.14
N ASN A 113 17.92 -12.69 5.47
CA ASN A 113 16.77 -12.65 6.37
C ASN A 113 15.42 -12.79 5.63
N ASN A 114 15.42 -12.94 4.31
CA ASN A 114 14.22 -13.01 3.49
C ASN A 114 13.99 -14.42 2.91
N PRO A 115 13.03 -15.20 3.42
CA PRO A 115 12.73 -16.53 2.88
C PRO A 115 12.15 -16.52 1.47
N TYR A 116 11.67 -15.35 0.99
CA TYR A 116 11.13 -15.18 -0.35
C TYR A 116 12.20 -14.81 -1.39
N SER A 117 13.44 -14.57 -0.96
CA SER A 117 14.52 -14.14 -1.86
C SER A 117 15.10 -15.31 -2.65
N GLN A 118 15.32 -15.12 -3.96
CA GLN A 118 15.96 -16.12 -4.82
C GLN A 118 17.39 -16.44 -4.34
N PHE A 119 18.14 -15.40 -3.96
CA PHE A 119 19.45 -15.55 -3.32
C PHE A 119 19.35 -15.17 -1.84
N GLN A 120 19.88 -16.02 -0.98
CA GLN A 120 19.95 -15.81 0.48
C GLN A 120 21.38 -15.98 0.99
N ASP A 121 22.35 -15.89 0.08
CA ASP A 121 23.79 -16.00 0.35
C ASP A 121 24.35 -14.62 0.73
N GLU A 122 25.20 -14.58 1.75
CA GLU A 122 26.00 -13.39 2.05
C GLU A 122 27.30 -13.41 1.21
N TYR A 123 27.65 -12.28 0.62
CA TYR A 123 28.89 -12.10 -0.13
C TYR A 123 29.77 -11.05 0.55
N THR A 124 31.09 -11.20 0.49
CA THR A 124 32.01 -10.13 0.85
C THR A 124 32.06 -9.06 -0.25
N LEU A 125 32.49 -7.85 0.10
CA LEU A 125 32.65 -6.77 -0.88
C LEU A 125 33.64 -7.15 -1.99
N GLU A 126 34.72 -7.86 -1.64
CA GLU A 126 35.73 -8.35 -2.58
C GLU A 126 35.15 -9.39 -3.54
N GLN A 127 34.26 -10.27 -3.07
CA GLN A 127 33.58 -11.24 -3.94
C GLN A 127 32.68 -10.53 -4.95
N ILE A 128 32.01 -9.45 -4.55
CA ILE A 128 31.17 -8.65 -5.45
C ILE A 128 32.01 -7.93 -6.50
N LEU A 129 33.10 -7.28 -6.08
CA LEU A 129 34.04 -6.57 -6.96
C LEU A 129 34.75 -7.51 -7.94
N SER A 130 35.06 -8.73 -7.52
CA SER A 130 35.73 -9.74 -8.36
C SER A 130 34.79 -10.61 -9.18
N SER A 131 33.47 -10.49 -8.99
CA SER A 131 32.50 -11.22 -9.82
C SER A 131 32.53 -10.75 -11.29
N PRO A 132 32.12 -11.58 -12.26
CA PRO A 132 32.28 -11.26 -13.68
C PRO A 132 31.72 -9.88 -14.04
N GLN A 133 32.51 -9.07 -14.75
CA GLN A 133 32.05 -7.78 -15.25
C GLN A 133 30.96 -7.98 -16.30
N ILE A 134 29.88 -7.21 -16.21
CA ILE A 134 28.77 -7.24 -17.17
C ILE A 134 28.85 -6.03 -18.11
N PHE A 135 28.95 -4.83 -17.55
CA PHE A 135 29.10 -3.60 -18.31
C PHE A 135 29.52 -2.43 -17.41
N GLY A 136 30.45 -1.60 -17.87
CA GLY A 136 30.91 -0.41 -17.13
C GLY A 136 31.33 -0.76 -15.69
N PRO A 137 30.81 -0.06 -14.66
CA PRO A 137 31.14 -0.36 -13.26
C PRO A 137 30.42 -1.58 -12.67
N LEU A 138 29.52 -2.22 -13.44
CA LEU A 138 28.63 -3.27 -12.95
C LEU A 138 29.25 -4.66 -13.12
N THR A 139 29.29 -5.39 -12.02
CA THR A 139 29.61 -6.82 -11.97
C THR A 139 28.34 -7.66 -11.84
N LYS A 140 28.45 -8.98 -12.05
CA LYS A 140 27.31 -9.90 -12.06
C LYS A 140 26.50 -9.84 -10.76
N LEU A 141 27.15 -9.75 -9.61
CA LEU A 141 26.48 -9.68 -8.30
C LEU A 141 25.82 -8.32 -8.02
N GLN A 142 26.00 -7.34 -8.90
CA GLN A 142 25.35 -6.03 -8.86
C GLN A 142 24.13 -5.92 -9.80
N CYS A 143 23.75 -7.02 -10.46
CA CYS A 143 22.64 -7.08 -11.42
C CYS A 143 21.54 -8.00 -10.89
N CYS A 144 20.27 -7.61 -11.00
CA CYS A 144 19.17 -8.48 -10.61
C CYS A 144 19.08 -9.74 -11.49
N PRO A 145 18.79 -10.93 -10.93
CA PRO A 145 18.46 -12.11 -11.72
C PRO A 145 17.03 -12.03 -12.28
N THR A 146 16.78 -12.78 -13.35
CA THR A 146 15.42 -13.11 -13.80
C THR A 146 14.80 -14.15 -12.87
N SER A 147 13.52 -13.97 -12.53
CA SER A 147 12.80 -14.89 -11.65
C SER A 147 11.34 -15.04 -12.07
N ASP A 148 10.78 -16.20 -11.76
CA ASP A 148 9.33 -16.41 -11.82
C ASP A 148 8.74 -16.06 -10.45
N GLY A 149 7.56 -15.44 -10.43
CA GLY A 149 6.93 -15.09 -9.16
C GLY A 149 5.60 -14.37 -9.31
N SER A 150 4.90 -14.23 -8.20
CA SER A 150 3.65 -13.48 -8.11
C SER A 150 3.51 -12.78 -6.76
N ALA A 151 2.79 -11.67 -6.74
CA ALA A 151 2.43 -10.95 -5.53
C ALA A 151 1.06 -10.30 -5.71
N ALA A 152 0.36 -10.08 -4.60
CA ALA A 152 -0.97 -9.51 -4.60
C ALA A 152 -1.19 -8.58 -3.39
N ALA A 153 -2.06 -7.59 -3.56
CA ALA A 153 -2.53 -6.71 -2.52
C ALA A 153 -4.06 -6.57 -2.61
N ILE A 154 -4.73 -6.60 -1.46
CA ILE A 154 -6.16 -6.28 -1.35
C ILE A 154 -6.24 -4.84 -0.84
N LEU A 155 -6.90 -3.99 -1.60
CA LEU A 155 -7.14 -2.59 -1.26
C LEU A 155 -8.61 -2.47 -0.88
N ALA A 156 -8.88 -1.72 0.18
CA ALA A 156 -10.22 -1.55 0.69
C ALA A 156 -10.47 -0.10 1.11
N SER A 157 -11.73 0.35 1.00
CA SER A 157 -12.18 1.62 1.55
C SER A 157 -12.15 1.59 3.08
N GLU A 158 -12.07 2.76 3.71
CA GLU A 158 -12.16 2.88 5.18
C GLU A 158 -13.47 2.29 5.72
N ASP A 159 -14.59 2.54 5.04
CA ASP A 159 -15.90 1.95 5.34
C ASP A 159 -15.84 0.42 5.35
N PHE A 160 -15.19 -0.19 4.35
CA PHE A 160 -15.01 -1.64 4.30
C PHE A 160 -14.14 -2.15 5.44
N VAL A 161 -13.07 -1.43 5.78
CA VAL A 161 -12.18 -1.78 6.90
C VAL A 161 -12.95 -1.77 8.23
N HIS A 162 -13.78 -0.76 8.49
CA HIS A 162 -14.61 -0.71 9.69
C HIS A 162 -15.71 -1.78 9.70
N LEU A 163 -16.39 -1.96 8.57
CA LEU A 163 -17.43 -2.97 8.40
C LEU A 163 -16.91 -4.38 8.73
N HIS A 164 -15.67 -4.67 8.36
CA HIS A 164 -15.06 -5.99 8.55
C HIS A 164 -14.10 -6.07 9.74
N GLY A 165 -13.98 -5.01 10.55
CA GLY A 165 -13.11 -4.99 11.74
C GLY A 165 -11.62 -5.21 11.43
N LEU A 166 -11.14 -4.68 10.30
CA LEU A 166 -9.79 -4.91 9.78
C LEU A 166 -8.77 -3.82 10.19
N GLU A 167 -9.13 -2.94 11.12
CA GLU A 167 -8.33 -1.76 11.46
C GLU A 167 -6.92 -2.12 11.95
N SER A 168 -6.77 -3.25 12.65
CA SER A 168 -5.49 -3.69 13.22
C SER A 168 -4.47 -4.14 12.18
N GLN A 169 -4.87 -4.38 10.93
CA GLN A 169 -3.98 -4.79 9.84
C GLN A 169 -3.95 -3.80 8.67
N ALA A 170 -4.79 -2.77 8.69
CA ALA A 170 -4.91 -1.82 7.59
C ALA A 170 -3.68 -0.92 7.51
N VAL A 171 -3.00 -1.00 6.36
CA VAL A 171 -1.92 -0.10 5.97
C VAL A 171 -2.49 0.87 4.94
N GLU A 172 -2.50 2.15 5.31
CA GLU A 172 -3.01 3.24 4.48
C GLU A 172 -1.96 3.66 3.44
N ILE A 173 -2.42 3.88 2.21
CA ILE A 173 -1.63 4.54 1.16
C ILE A 173 -1.84 6.05 1.28
N VAL A 174 -1.00 6.73 2.08
CA VAL A 174 -1.15 8.17 2.39
C VAL A 174 -0.81 9.08 1.21
N GLY A 175 -0.16 8.53 0.18
CA GLY A 175 0.08 9.21 -1.08
C GLY A 175 0.65 8.25 -2.12
N MET A 176 0.31 8.46 -3.38
CA MET A 176 0.87 7.68 -4.49
C MET A 176 0.88 8.52 -5.77
N GLU A 177 2.02 8.58 -6.43
CA GLU A 177 2.21 9.37 -7.65
C GLU A 177 2.84 8.51 -8.75
N MET A 178 2.40 8.76 -9.98
CA MET A 178 2.99 8.21 -11.19
C MET A 178 3.58 9.34 -12.03
N ALA A 179 4.76 9.13 -12.59
CA ALA A 179 5.33 9.99 -13.62
C ALA A 179 5.83 9.14 -14.79
N THR A 180 5.76 9.70 -15.99
CA THR A 180 6.30 9.12 -17.22
C THR A 180 7.44 9.98 -17.74
N ASP A 181 8.07 9.55 -18.83
CA ASP A 181 9.18 10.28 -19.44
C ASP A 181 8.89 11.77 -19.65
N LEU A 182 9.90 12.58 -19.38
CA LEU A 182 9.91 14.02 -19.63
C LEU A 182 10.76 14.31 -20.88
N PRO A 183 10.67 15.51 -21.48
CA PRO A 183 11.57 15.89 -22.57
C PRO A 183 13.05 15.70 -22.22
N SER A 184 13.41 15.89 -20.94
CA SER A 184 14.78 15.73 -20.43
C SER A 184 15.33 14.30 -20.53
N THR A 185 14.48 13.27 -20.65
CA THR A 185 14.91 11.89 -20.96
C THR A 185 15.69 11.86 -22.29
N PHE A 186 15.27 12.65 -23.28
CA PHE A 186 15.76 12.53 -24.67
C PHE A 186 16.53 13.75 -25.18
N SER A 187 16.58 14.85 -24.43
CA SER A 187 17.15 16.13 -24.91
C SER A 187 18.32 16.67 -24.08
N ASP A 188 18.54 16.16 -22.86
CA ASP A 188 19.55 16.71 -21.95
C ASP A 188 20.91 16.00 -22.01
N ASN A 189 21.08 15.04 -22.93
CA ASN A 189 22.33 14.29 -23.12
C ASN A 189 22.86 13.64 -21.81
N SER A 190 21.96 12.99 -21.05
CA SER A 190 22.25 12.38 -19.74
C SER A 190 21.69 10.96 -19.63
N CYS A 191 22.57 9.99 -19.41
CA CYS A 191 22.22 8.59 -19.17
C CYS A 191 21.47 8.40 -17.85
N MET A 192 21.74 9.19 -16.82
CA MET A 192 20.94 9.21 -15.58
C MET A 192 19.47 9.53 -15.87
N LYS A 193 19.22 10.47 -16.79
CA LYS A 193 17.86 10.85 -17.18
C LYS A 193 17.21 9.82 -18.09
N VAL A 194 17.96 9.21 -19.02
CA VAL A 194 17.49 8.04 -19.80
C VAL A 194 17.09 6.88 -18.87
N ALA A 195 17.82 6.68 -17.77
CA ALA A 195 17.49 5.69 -16.73
C ALA A 195 16.31 6.12 -15.82
N GLY A 196 15.76 7.32 -16.01
CA GLY A 196 14.54 7.78 -15.36
C GLY A 196 14.70 8.65 -14.11
N TYR A 197 15.90 9.20 -13.85
CA TYR A 197 16.16 10.06 -12.69
C TYR A 197 15.12 11.19 -12.53
N ASP A 198 14.83 11.91 -13.61
CA ASP A 198 13.89 13.04 -13.58
C ASP A 198 12.43 12.59 -13.41
N MET A 199 12.07 11.39 -13.87
CA MET A 199 10.74 10.81 -13.60
C MET A 199 10.61 10.54 -12.10
N THR A 200 11.59 9.85 -11.51
CA THR A 200 11.62 9.53 -10.07
C THR A 200 11.56 10.79 -9.23
N LYS A 201 12.41 11.78 -9.55
CA LYS A 201 12.42 13.08 -8.88
C LYS A 201 11.07 13.79 -8.98
N THR A 202 10.47 13.83 -10.17
CA THR A 202 9.17 14.47 -10.38
C THR A 202 8.06 13.79 -9.57
N ALA A 203 8.03 12.46 -9.56
CA ALA A 203 7.02 11.72 -8.82
C ALA A 203 7.20 11.89 -7.29
N ALA A 204 8.45 11.81 -6.81
CA ALA A 204 8.78 12.01 -5.40
C ALA A 204 8.45 13.45 -4.92
N GLU A 205 8.83 14.47 -5.69
CA GLU A 205 8.51 15.86 -5.37
C GLU A 205 7.00 16.12 -5.33
N ARG A 206 6.23 15.54 -6.25
CA ARG A 206 4.76 15.61 -6.21
C ARG A 206 4.20 14.93 -4.97
N LEU A 207 4.72 13.76 -4.63
CA LEU A 207 4.28 12.95 -3.49
C LEU A 207 4.53 13.69 -2.17
N PHE A 208 5.73 14.21 -1.96
CA PHE A 208 6.08 14.94 -0.74
C PHE A 208 5.43 16.33 -0.69
N ARG A 209 5.17 16.99 -1.83
CA ARG A 209 4.44 18.27 -1.85
C ARG A 209 2.96 18.13 -1.49
N LYS A 210 2.33 17.01 -1.89
CA LYS A 210 0.91 16.73 -1.59
C LYS A 210 0.69 16.05 -0.25
N SER A 211 1.75 15.51 0.35
CA SER A 211 1.71 14.94 1.70
C SER A 211 2.27 15.91 2.73
N ASN A 212 2.06 15.60 4.01
CA ASN A 212 2.65 16.37 5.11
C ASN A 212 4.01 15.79 5.55
N TYR A 213 4.69 15.07 4.66
CA TYR A 213 5.93 14.35 4.93
C TYR A 213 7.08 14.89 4.09
N LYS A 214 8.29 14.64 4.56
CA LYS A 214 9.56 14.90 3.88
C LYS A 214 10.30 13.57 3.68
N PRO A 215 11.27 13.50 2.75
CA PRO A 215 12.10 12.31 2.58
C PRO A 215 12.78 11.85 3.89
N GLN A 216 13.14 12.79 4.77
CA GLN A 216 13.79 12.50 6.06
C GLN A 216 12.83 11.89 7.11
N ASP A 217 11.52 11.92 6.88
CA ASP A 217 10.54 11.28 7.76
C ASP A 217 10.37 9.79 7.46
N VAL A 218 11.00 9.26 6.39
CA VAL A 218 10.85 7.88 5.93
C VAL A 218 11.79 6.96 6.69
N ASP A 219 11.25 5.92 7.33
CA ASP A 219 12.02 4.97 8.14
C ASP A 219 12.53 3.77 7.31
N VAL A 220 11.73 3.36 6.31
CA VAL A 220 11.98 2.18 5.50
C VAL A 220 11.60 2.39 4.04
N VAL A 221 12.46 1.92 3.13
CA VAL A 221 12.28 2.09 1.68
C VAL A 221 12.37 0.73 0.99
N GLU A 222 11.47 0.46 0.06
CA GLU A 222 11.68 -0.54 -1.00
C GLU A 222 11.74 0.18 -2.34
N LEU A 223 12.92 0.22 -2.95
CA LEU A 223 13.18 0.90 -4.21
C LEU A 223 13.61 -0.07 -5.31
N HIS A 224 13.65 0.44 -6.54
CA HIS A 224 13.90 -0.34 -7.75
C HIS A 224 15.40 -0.51 -8.06
N ASP A 225 16.07 -1.40 -7.35
CA ASP A 225 17.49 -1.74 -7.53
C ASP A 225 17.73 -2.80 -8.61
N CYS A 226 17.20 -2.61 -9.83
CA CYS A 226 17.48 -3.55 -10.94
C CYS A 226 19.00 -3.72 -11.20
N PHE A 227 19.75 -2.65 -10.96
CA PHE A 227 21.21 -2.63 -10.87
C PHE A 227 21.63 -1.72 -9.71
N SER A 228 22.80 -1.95 -9.12
CA SER A 228 23.34 -1.11 -8.04
C SER A 228 23.46 0.36 -8.43
N ALA A 229 23.80 0.64 -9.70
CA ALA A 229 23.83 2.00 -10.25
C ALA A 229 22.46 2.70 -10.19
N ASN A 230 21.36 1.97 -10.39
CA ASN A 230 20.02 2.56 -10.33
C ASN A 230 19.63 2.92 -8.90
N GLU A 231 19.94 2.07 -7.93
CA GLU A 231 19.73 2.37 -6.50
C GLU A 231 20.54 3.61 -6.07
N LEU A 232 21.80 3.72 -6.54
CA LEU A 232 22.67 4.85 -6.23
C LEU A 232 22.06 6.20 -6.64
N ILE A 233 21.65 6.32 -7.90
CA ILE A 233 21.06 7.58 -8.41
C ILE A 233 19.65 7.81 -7.84
N THR A 234 18.94 6.75 -7.46
CA THR A 234 17.59 6.83 -6.87
C THR A 234 17.61 7.43 -5.47
N TYR A 235 18.68 7.24 -4.67
CA TYR A 235 18.79 7.89 -3.36
C TYR A 235 18.62 9.41 -3.45
N GLU A 236 19.27 10.00 -4.45
CA GLU A 236 19.25 11.45 -4.68
C GLU A 236 17.92 11.88 -5.31
N ALA A 237 17.40 11.11 -6.26
CA ALA A 237 16.12 11.42 -6.92
C ALA A 237 14.93 11.36 -5.94
N LEU A 238 14.97 10.47 -4.95
CA LEU A 238 13.96 10.40 -3.87
C LEU A 238 14.20 11.44 -2.76
N GLY A 239 15.34 12.12 -2.76
CA GLY A 239 15.72 13.11 -1.74
C GLY A 239 16.18 12.51 -0.41
N LEU A 240 16.60 11.23 -0.39
CA LEU A 240 17.17 10.58 0.80
C LEU A 240 18.55 11.15 1.15
N CYS A 241 19.29 11.60 0.14
CA CYS A 241 20.48 12.42 0.28
C CYS A 241 20.49 13.51 -0.81
N GLU A 242 21.37 14.51 -0.65
CA GLU A 242 21.53 15.58 -1.62
C GLU A 242 22.15 15.06 -2.94
N PRO A 243 21.88 15.71 -4.09
CA PRO A 243 22.53 15.36 -5.36
C PRO A 243 24.06 15.34 -5.27
N GLY A 244 24.68 14.28 -5.78
CA GLY A 244 26.12 14.02 -5.68
C GLY A 244 26.61 13.47 -4.34
N LYS A 245 25.72 13.27 -3.35
CA LYS A 245 26.07 12.79 -2.00
C LYS A 245 25.77 11.31 -1.77
N ALA A 246 25.33 10.57 -2.78
CA ALA A 246 25.05 9.14 -2.64
C ALA A 246 26.26 8.32 -2.12
N GLY A 247 27.48 8.64 -2.55
CA GLY A 247 28.70 7.98 -2.06
C GLY A 247 28.91 8.15 -0.55
N GLU A 248 28.76 9.38 -0.03
CA GLU A 248 28.86 9.69 1.41
C GLU A 248 27.73 9.01 2.21
N PHE A 249 26.52 8.98 1.65
CA PHE A 249 25.36 8.32 2.24
C PHE A 249 25.60 6.80 2.41
N ILE A 250 26.19 6.17 1.39
CA ILE A 250 26.56 4.74 1.42
C ILE A 250 27.70 4.48 2.40
N ASP A 251 28.77 5.28 2.34
CA ASP A 251 29.95 5.10 3.21
C ASP A 251 29.62 5.27 4.70
N SER A 252 28.64 6.12 5.01
CA SER A 252 28.14 6.33 6.37
C SER A 252 27.20 5.23 6.87
N GLY A 253 26.83 4.27 6.02
CA GLY A 253 25.87 3.22 6.36
C GLY A 253 24.43 3.71 6.55
N ASN A 254 24.08 4.86 5.97
CA ASN A 254 22.77 5.49 6.17
C ASN A 254 21.60 4.80 5.44
N ASN A 255 21.90 3.79 4.62
CA ASN A 255 20.95 3.00 3.83
C ASN A 255 20.67 1.59 4.39
N THR A 256 21.12 1.29 5.61
CA THR A 256 20.96 -0.04 6.24
C THR A 256 20.53 0.08 7.71
N TYR A 257 20.37 -1.05 8.39
CA TYR A 257 19.98 -1.11 9.81
C TYR A 257 20.98 -0.33 10.67
N GLY A 258 20.45 0.57 11.51
CA GLY A 258 21.24 1.49 12.33
C GLY A 258 21.61 2.80 11.63
N GLY A 259 21.36 2.92 10.32
CA GLY A 259 21.47 4.16 9.56
C GLY A 259 20.22 5.05 9.68
N SER A 260 20.18 6.11 8.87
CA SER A 260 19.04 7.04 8.85
C SER A 260 17.77 6.43 8.25
N VAL A 261 17.88 5.53 7.27
CA VAL A 261 16.76 4.85 6.62
C VAL A 261 17.17 3.45 6.18
N VAL A 262 16.32 2.45 6.41
CA VAL A 262 16.62 1.09 5.96
C VAL A 262 16.12 0.91 4.52
N VAL A 263 17.05 0.76 3.58
CA VAL A 263 16.72 0.58 2.17
C VAL A 263 16.79 -0.90 1.78
N ASN A 264 15.71 -1.37 1.17
CA ASN A 264 15.53 -2.73 0.67
C ASN A 264 15.77 -3.79 1.76
N PRO A 265 15.04 -3.76 2.90
CA PRO A 265 15.19 -4.76 3.96
C PRO A 265 14.94 -6.20 3.45
N SER A 266 14.23 -6.35 2.34
CA SER A 266 13.99 -7.64 1.69
C SER A 266 15.15 -8.19 0.86
N GLY A 267 16.22 -7.40 0.70
CA GLY A 267 17.35 -7.70 -0.19
C GLY A 267 17.21 -7.18 -1.62
N GLY A 268 16.12 -6.45 -1.92
CA GLY A 268 15.96 -5.76 -3.19
C GLY A 268 15.86 -6.71 -4.40
N LEU A 269 15.74 -6.14 -5.60
CA LEU A 269 15.72 -6.88 -6.86
C LEU A 269 17.05 -7.61 -7.09
N ILE A 270 18.18 -7.05 -6.61
CA ILE A 270 19.51 -7.67 -6.74
C ILE A 270 19.53 -9.11 -6.18
N SER A 271 18.88 -9.34 -5.04
CA SER A 271 18.88 -10.66 -4.39
C SER A 271 17.55 -11.40 -4.49
N LYS A 272 16.41 -10.71 -4.31
CA LYS A 272 15.08 -11.33 -4.46
C LYS A 272 14.84 -11.85 -5.86
N GLY A 273 15.44 -11.15 -6.83
CA GLY A 273 15.13 -11.29 -8.23
C GLY A 273 13.92 -10.47 -8.66
N HIS A 274 13.67 -10.47 -9.97
CA HIS A 274 12.85 -9.44 -10.60
C HIS A 274 11.80 -9.99 -11.57
N PRO A 275 10.74 -10.67 -11.07
CA PRO A 275 9.54 -10.93 -11.85
C PRO A 275 8.82 -9.61 -12.14
N LEU A 276 8.81 -9.16 -13.40
CA LEU A 276 8.44 -7.79 -13.79
C LEU A 276 7.06 -7.40 -13.26
N GLY A 277 6.03 -8.20 -13.58
CA GLY A 277 4.66 -7.98 -13.11
C GLY A 277 4.47 -8.02 -11.58
N ALA A 278 5.28 -8.78 -10.85
CA ALA A 278 5.10 -8.98 -9.41
C ALA A 278 5.89 -7.99 -8.53
N THR A 279 6.94 -7.37 -9.07
CA THR A 279 7.92 -6.59 -8.28
C THR A 279 7.30 -5.47 -7.45
N GLY A 280 6.48 -4.62 -8.06
CA GLY A 280 5.82 -3.53 -7.34
C GLY A 280 4.90 -4.01 -6.21
N LEU A 281 4.24 -5.16 -6.38
CA LEU A 281 3.39 -5.73 -5.34
C LEU A 281 4.19 -6.45 -4.25
N ALA A 282 5.34 -7.03 -4.59
CA ALA A 282 6.27 -7.60 -3.62
C ALA A 282 6.89 -6.51 -2.72
N GLN A 283 7.21 -5.34 -3.29
CA GLN A 283 7.62 -4.17 -2.51
C GLN A 283 6.51 -3.70 -1.56
N CYS A 284 5.27 -3.59 -2.06
CA CYS A 284 4.10 -3.24 -1.24
C CYS A 284 3.89 -4.23 -0.08
N ALA A 285 4.08 -5.53 -0.32
CA ALA A 285 3.95 -6.57 0.70
C ALA A 285 5.02 -6.41 1.81
N GLU A 286 6.29 -6.24 1.44
CA GLU A 286 7.37 -6.03 2.41
C GLU A 286 7.11 -4.79 3.27
N LEU A 287 6.81 -3.63 2.65
CA LEU A 287 6.54 -2.41 3.40
C LEU A 287 5.31 -2.55 4.32
N SER A 288 4.28 -3.28 3.88
CA SER A 288 3.12 -3.58 4.71
C SER A 288 3.49 -4.44 5.91
N TRP A 289 4.35 -5.45 5.74
CA TRP A 289 4.84 -6.27 6.86
C TRP A 289 5.69 -5.46 7.83
N GLN A 290 6.56 -4.60 7.32
CA GLN A 290 7.40 -3.71 8.14
C GLN A 290 6.54 -2.82 9.05
N LEU A 291 5.54 -2.13 8.49
CA LEU A 291 4.65 -1.26 9.25
C LEU A 291 3.75 -2.03 10.24
N ARG A 292 3.44 -3.30 9.95
CA ARG A 292 2.62 -4.16 10.82
C ARG A 292 3.43 -4.91 11.88
N GLY A 293 4.76 -4.77 11.92
CA GLY A 293 5.59 -5.53 12.83
C GLY A 293 5.67 -7.03 12.48
N LEU A 294 5.51 -7.39 11.20
CA LEU A 294 5.43 -8.76 10.70
C LEU A 294 6.57 -9.12 9.73
N ALA A 295 7.66 -8.34 9.71
CA ALA A 295 8.77 -8.57 8.78
C ALA A 295 9.86 -9.53 9.31
N ASP A 296 9.56 -10.33 10.35
CA ASP A 296 10.47 -11.30 10.95
C ASP A 296 11.87 -10.72 11.25
N LYS A 297 12.94 -11.40 10.82
CA LYS A 297 14.34 -10.96 10.97
C LYS A 297 14.69 -9.71 10.17
N ARG A 298 13.80 -9.26 9.27
CA ARG A 298 13.97 -8.03 8.48
C ARG A 298 13.37 -6.81 9.17
N GLN A 299 12.70 -6.99 10.32
CA GLN A 299 11.94 -5.93 10.96
C GLN A 299 12.80 -4.68 11.26
N VAL A 300 12.39 -3.55 10.69
CA VAL A 300 12.90 -2.23 11.02
C VAL A 300 12.19 -1.76 12.29
N ALA A 301 12.97 -1.55 13.35
CA ALA A 301 12.43 -1.21 14.66
C ALA A 301 11.76 0.16 14.62
N GLY A 302 10.48 0.21 15.00
CA GLY A 302 9.73 1.47 15.13
C GLY A 302 9.34 2.15 13.81
N ALA A 303 9.44 1.47 12.65
CA ALA A 303 9.05 2.04 11.37
C ALA A 303 7.58 2.53 11.38
N GLN A 304 7.36 3.78 11.01
CA GLN A 304 6.04 4.44 10.97
C GLN A 304 5.68 4.94 9.57
N LEU A 305 6.66 5.30 8.74
CA LEU A 305 6.47 5.76 7.37
C LEU A 305 7.35 4.94 6.43
N ALA A 306 6.71 4.30 5.45
CA ALA A 306 7.39 3.53 4.42
C ALA A 306 7.26 4.17 3.05
N LEU A 307 8.31 4.12 2.24
CA LEU A 307 8.34 4.63 0.87
C LEU A 307 8.60 3.49 -0.13
N GLN A 308 7.76 3.41 -1.15
CA GLN A 308 7.98 2.54 -2.31
C GLN A 308 8.46 3.35 -3.51
N HIS A 309 9.36 2.76 -4.29
CA HIS A 309 9.75 3.23 -5.62
C HIS A 309 9.84 2.06 -6.61
N ASN A 310 9.06 2.12 -7.70
CA ASN A 310 9.08 1.13 -8.78
C ASN A 310 9.08 1.83 -10.14
N ILE A 311 10.11 1.60 -10.95
CA ILE A 311 10.26 2.19 -12.28
C ILE A 311 10.30 1.11 -13.36
N GLY A 312 9.76 1.40 -14.54
CA GLY A 312 9.92 0.64 -15.77
C GLY A 312 10.24 1.57 -16.93
N LEU A 313 11.29 1.25 -17.71
CA LEU A 313 11.73 2.08 -18.85
C LEU A 313 10.74 2.05 -20.02
N GLY A 314 10.87 3.01 -20.94
CA GLY A 314 9.89 3.30 -21.99
C GLY A 314 8.66 4.05 -21.48
N GLY A 315 8.59 4.28 -20.17
CA GLY A 315 7.35 4.08 -19.44
C GLY A 315 7.21 4.96 -18.21
N ALA A 316 7.10 4.33 -17.04
CA ALA A 316 6.53 4.94 -15.85
C ALA A 316 7.29 4.57 -14.57
N VAL A 317 7.39 5.54 -13.67
CA VAL A 317 7.71 5.34 -12.26
C VAL A 317 6.46 5.52 -11.42
N VAL A 318 6.33 4.69 -10.38
CA VAL A 318 5.33 4.85 -9.32
C VAL A 318 6.07 4.96 -7.98
N VAL A 319 5.73 5.98 -7.21
CA VAL A 319 6.17 6.18 -5.84
C VAL A 319 4.97 6.22 -4.90
N ALA A 320 5.10 5.66 -3.70
CA ALA A 320 4.00 5.63 -2.73
C ALA A 320 4.51 5.70 -1.29
N LEU A 321 3.76 6.40 -0.45
CA LEU A 321 3.96 6.44 1.00
C LEU A 321 2.90 5.59 1.69
N TYR A 322 3.32 4.88 2.73
CA TYR A 322 2.46 4.00 3.52
C TYR A 322 2.61 4.24 5.02
N LYS A 323 1.51 4.12 5.77
CA LYS A 323 1.47 4.11 7.25
C LYS A 323 0.43 3.13 7.76
N LEU A 324 0.45 2.78 9.04
CA LEU A 324 -0.70 2.15 9.67
C LEU A 324 -1.87 3.14 9.68
N GLY A 325 -3.03 2.74 9.12
CA GLY A 325 -4.22 3.61 9.10
C GLY A 325 -4.85 3.79 10.49
N PHE A 326 -4.74 2.77 11.35
CA PHE A 326 -5.31 2.79 12.70
C PHE A 326 -4.28 2.33 13.75
N PRO A 327 -3.24 3.13 14.06
CA PRO A 327 -2.14 2.72 14.92
C PRO A 327 -2.60 2.29 16.33
N HIS A 328 -3.65 2.91 16.88
CA HIS A 328 -4.22 2.50 18.17
C HIS A 328 -4.95 1.15 18.13
N ALA A 329 -5.56 0.78 17.01
CA ALA A 329 -6.16 -0.54 16.83
C ALA A 329 -5.07 -1.60 16.66
N HIS A 330 -3.99 -1.26 15.94
CA HIS A 330 -2.84 -2.12 15.78
C HIS A 330 -2.12 -2.38 17.12
N ALA A 331 -1.79 -1.33 17.89
CA ALA A 331 -1.10 -1.45 19.17
C ALA A 331 -1.87 -2.29 20.21
N ARG A 332 -3.20 -2.17 20.23
CA ARG A 332 -4.06 -3.02 21.08
C ARG A 332 -3.93 -4.50 20.72
N ASN A 333 -3.74 -4.83 19.44
CA ASN A 333 -3.63 -6.20 18.97
C ASN A 333 -2.19 -6.75 19.10
N SER A 334 -1.16 -5.90 18.94
CA SER A 334 0.26 -6.31 19.04
C SER A 334 0.78 -6.43 20.47
N GLY A 335 0.17 -5.74 21.45
CA GLY A 335 0.42 -5.95 22.88
C GLY A 335 -0.14 -7.27 23.44
N LEU A 336 -0.89 -8.02 22.62
CA LEU A 336 -1.51 -9.31 22.95
C LEU A 336 -0.70 -10.46 22.33
N SER A 337 0.55 -10.60 22.75
CA SER A 337 1.35 -11.81 22.50
C SER A 337 1.09 -12.84 23.62
N ILE A 338 0.41 -13.92 23.23
CA ILE A 338 0.26 -15.22 23.92
C ILE A 338 -0.57 -15.17 25.23
N HIS A 339 -1.79 -15.72 25.14
CA HIS A 339 -2.78 -15.93 26.21
C HIS A 339 -3.47 -14.68 26.79
N ALA A 340 -4.48 -14.15 26.10
CA ALA A 340 -5.78 -13.80 26.70
C ALA A 340 -6.79 -13.32 25.65
N THR A 341 -7.88 -14.07 25.55
CA THR A 341 -9.25 -13.63 25.27
C THR A 341 -9.49 -12.12 25.14
N THR A 342 -9.54 -11.59 23.91
CA THR A 342 -10.46 -10.49 23.60
C THR A 342 -11.83 -11.11 23.44
N ALA A 343 -12.61 -11.11 24.51
CA ALA A 343 -14.03 -11.43 24.42
C ALA A 343 -14.73 -10.36 23.56
N LEU A 344 -14.76 -10.58 22.25
CA LEU A 344 -16.07 -10.65 21.62
C LEU A 344 -16.82 -11.72 22.42
N ASP A 345 -18.01 -11.42 22.92
CA ASP A 345 -18.91 -12.52 23.25
C ASP A 345 -18.98 -13.36 21.98
N LYS A 346 -18.49 -14.61 22.02
CA LYS A 346 -18.43 -15.53 20.87
C LYS A 346 -19.80 -15.70 20.18
N ASP A 347 -20.87 -15.26 20.85
CA ASP A 347 -22.24 -15.28 20.39
C ASP A 347 -22.65 -14.09 19.50
N ALA A 348 -21.85 -13.01 19.43
CA ALA A 348 -22.06 -11.88 18.51
C ALA A 348 -21.33 -12.04 17.16
N GLU A 349 -20.40 -12.99 17.06
CA GLU A 349 -19.66 -13.27 15.83
C GLU A 349 -20.58 -13.80 14.72
N GLY A 350 -20.45 -13.19 13.54
CA GLY A 350 -21.16 -13.56 12.31
C GLY A 350 -22.43 -12.76 12.01
N PHE A 351 -23.04 -12.05 12.97
CA PHE A 351 -24.18 -11.17 12.68
C PHE A 351 -23.72 -9.98 11.82
N ASN A 352 -24.44 -9.72 10.72
CA ASN A 352 -24.20 -8.54 9.88
C ASN A 352 -24.47 -7.24 10.66
N ALA A 353 -25.41 -7.29 11.62
CA ALA A 353 -25.73 -6.22 12.55
C ALA A 353 -24.56 -5.79 13.44
N SER A 354 -23.68 -6.72 13.83
CA SER A 354 -22.57 -6.43 14.76
C SER A 354 -21.66 -5.33 14.23
N ALA A 355 -21.37 -5.36 12.93
CA ALA A 355 -20.56 -4.35 12.27
C ALA A 355 -21.25 -2.98 12.22
N MET A 356 -22.55 -2.96 11.91
CA MET A 356 -23.34 -1.72 11.88
C MET A 356 -23.41 -1.04 13.25
N PHE A 357 -23.56 -1.82 14.33
CA PHE A 357 -23.57 -1.30 15.68
C PHE A 357 -22.22 -0.73 16.12
N ARG A 358 -21.11 -1.30 15.62
CA ARG A 358 -19.77 -0.76 15.84
C ARG A 358 -19.55 0.56 15.11
N VAL A 359 -19.98 0.65 13.84
CA VAL A 359 -19.97 1.92 13.08
C VAL A 359 -20.81 2.97 13.79
N LEU A 360 -22.00 2.60 14.27
CA LEU A 360 -22.85 3.49 15.05
C LEU A 360 -22.12 3.97 16.31
N GLU A 361 -21.51 3.07 17.10
CA GLU A 361 -20.78 3.44 18.31
C GLU A 361 -19.65 4.45 18.05
N ILE A 362 -18.88 4.28 16.96
CA ILE A 362 -17.84 5.21 16.55
C ILE A 362 -18.45 6.56 16.18
N ALA A 363 -19.50 6.58 15.36
CA ALA A 363 -20.19 7.81 14.97
C ALA A 363 -20.74 8.57 16.20
N MET A 364 -21.25 7.86 17.22
CA MET A 364 -21.68 8.48 18.48
C MET A 364 -20.51 9.10 19.26
N LYS A 365 -19.33 8.44 19.25
CA LYS A 365 -18.12 8.94 19.94
C LYS A 365 -17.54 10.19 19.27
N GLU A 366 -17.68 10.31 17.96
CA GLU A 366 -17.18 11.45 17.20
C GLU A 366 -18.14 12.64 17.16
N ASP A 367 -19.46 12.39 17.30
CA ASP A 367 -20.60 13.31 17.19
C ASP A 367 -20.27 14.82 17.21
N LYS A 368 -19.75 15.34 16.10
CA LYS A 368 -19.33 16.75 15.94
C LYS A 368 -20.54 17.69 15.89
N GLU A 369 -21.73 17.17 15.64
CA GLU A 369 -22.96 17.94 15.40
C GLU A 369 -23.98 17.84 16.55
N ASN A 370 -23.60 17.23 17.68
CA ASN A 370 -24.48 16.96 18.82
C ASN A 370 -25.78 16.23 18.42
N LEU A 371 -25.73 15.35 17.43
CA LEU A 371 -26.84 14.53 16.97
C LEU A 371 -27.38 13.61 18.08
N ILE A 372 -26.51 13.10 18.95
CA ILE A 372 -26.88 12.24 20.08
C ILE A 372 -27.77 12.99 21.08
N SER A 373 -27.53 14.29 21.25
CA SER A 373 -28.35 15.14 22.12
C SER A 373 -29.81 15.27 21.64
N LYS A 374 -30.10 14.99 20.36
CA LYS A 374 -31.44 15.07 19.77
C LYS A 374 -32.24 13.78 19.94
N VAL A 375 -31.58 12.63 20.04
CA VAL A 375 -32.22 11.30 20.19
C VAL A 375 -32.32 10.82 21.63
N ARG A 376 -31.45 11.26 22.57
CA ARG A 376 -31.54 11.06 24.04
C ARG A 376 -32.48 9.94 24.52
N GLY A 377 -32.06 8.69 24.35
CA GLY A 377 -32.83 7.51 24.75
C GLY A 377 -31.97 6.26 24.76
N ILE A 378 -32.50 5.19 25.36
CA ILE A 378 -31.91 3.85 25.34
C ILE A 378 -32.70 3.00 24.35
N TYR A 379 -32.03 2.53 23.30
CA TYR A 379 -32.64 1.83 22.18
C TYR A 379 -32.24 0.36 22.21
N GLY A 380 -33.21 -0.55 22.32
CA GLY A 380 -32.99 -1.98 22.23
C GLY A 380 -33.19 -2.48 20.80
N PHE A 381 -32.35 -3.39 20.34
CA PHE A 381 -32.47 -4.04 19.04
C PHE A 381 -32.43 -5.54 19.21
N LYS A 382 -33.59 -6.18 19.04
CA LYS A 382 -33.70 -7.64 18.95
C LYS A 382 -33.56 -8.03 17.47
N VAL A 383 -32.38 -8.52 17.11
CA VAL A 383 -32.06 -8.93 15.74
C VAL A 383 -32.36 -10.41 15.57
N LYS A 384 -33.08 -10.74 14.50
CA LYS A 384 -33.52 -12.10 14.18
C LYS A 384 -32.83 -12.61 12.92
N ASN A 385 -32.89 -13.93 12.70
CA ASN A 385 -32.38 -14.58 11.50
C ASN A 385 -30.89 -14.30 11.24
N GLY A 386 -30.09 -14.25 12.31
CA GLY A 386 -28.63 -14.17 12.21
C GLY A 386 -27.98 -15.49 11.82
N PRO A 387 -26.65 -15.62 11.98
CA PRO A 387 -25.90 -16.83 11.62
C PRO A 387 -26.50 -18.09 12.23
N GLY A 388 -26.80 -19.08 11.38
CA GLY A 388 -27.42 -20.33 11.82
C GLY A 388 -28.83 -20.17 12.43
N GLY A 389 -29.53 -19.07 12.13
CA GLY A 389 -30.87 -18.78 12.65
C GLY A 389 -30.89 -18.21 14.07
N LYS A 390 -29.73 -17.80 14.62
CA LYS A 390 -29.64 -17.23 15.97
C LYS A 390 -30.37 -15.88 16.08
N GLU A 391 -30.89 -15.59 17.27
CA GLU A 391 -31.34 -14.24 17.66
C GLU A 391 -30.23 -13.55 18.46
N GLY A 392 -30.05 -12.25 18.26
CA GLY A 392 -29.14 -11.42 19.02
C GLY A 392 -29.84 -10.19 19.61
N TYR A 393 -29.25 -9.58 20.64
CA TYR A 393 -29.83 -8.42 21.30
C TYR A 393 -28.78 -7.35 21.56
N TRP A 394 -29.02 -6.11 21.13
CA TRP A 394 -28.14 -4.97 21.35
C TRP A 394 -28.87 -3.88 22.12
N ILE A 395 -28.14 -3.20 23.00
CA ILE A 395 -28.56 -1.97 23.65
C ILE A 395 -27.68 -0.84 23.13
N VAL A 396 -28.30 0.19 22.55
CA VAL A 396 -27.67 1.45 22.19
C VAL A 396 -28.10 2.50 23.21
N ASN A 397 -27.20 2.90 24.10
CA ASN A 397 -27.48 3.93 25.09
C ASN A 397 -27.01 5.28 24.55
N ALA A 398 -27.97 6.10 24.11
CA ALA A 398 -27.73 7.47 23.65
C ALA A 398 -28.22 8.52 24.67
N LYS A 399 -28.46 8.12 25.93
CA LYS A 399 -29.08 8.97 26.95
C LYS A 399 -28.09 9.91 27.64
N THR A 400 -26.84 9.48 27.80
CA THR A 400 -25.79 10.21 28.53
C THR A 400 -24.46 10.23 27.77
N GLY A 401 -23.70 11.32 27.91
CA GLY A 401 -22.36 11.43 27.32
C GLY A 401 -22.34 11.34 25.79
N LYS A 402 -21.35 10.62 25.26
CA LYS A 402 -21.15 10.33 23.83
C LYS A 402 -21.80 9.01 23.36
N GLY A 403 -22.65 8.42 24.19
CA GLY A 403 -23.34 7.14 23.93
C GLY A 403 -22.46 5.89 24.00
N SER A 404 -23.11 4.71 24.01
CA SER A 404 -22.46 3.39 24.00
C SER A 404 -23.33 2.33 23.32
N VAL A 405 -22.70 1.22 22.89
CA VAL A 405 -23.42 0.05 22.36
C VAL A 405 -22.95 -1.21 23.08
N GLU A 406 -23.89 -2.05 23.50
CA GLU A 406 -23.63 -3.28 24.26
C GLU A 406 -24.42 -4.45 23.66
N PHE A 407 -23.74 -5.58 23.39
CA PHE A 407 -24.41 -6.84 23.08
C PHE A 407 -24.89 -7.51 24.37
N ASN A 408 -26.10 -8.07 24.36
CA ASN A 408 -26.80 -8.61 25.53
C ASN A 408 -26.84 -7.64 26.73
N GLY A 409 -26.89 -6.33 26.45
CA GLY A 409 -26.97 -5.29 27.47
C GLY A 409 -28.20 -5.49 28.37
N LYS A 410 -28.01 -5.33 29.68
CA LYS A 410 -29.06 -5.55 30.69
C LYS A 410 -29.90 -4.30 30.95
N THR A 411 -29.50 -3.15 30.43
CA THR A 411 -30.21 -1.90 30.63
C THR A 411 -31.56 -1.94 29.93
N LYS A 412 -32.62 -1.60 30.66
CA LYS A 412 -33.98 -1.59 30.11
C LYS A 412 -34.08 -0.50 29.02
N PRO A 413 -34.43 -0.85 27.77
CA PRO A 413 -34.58 0.13 26.71
C PRO A 413 -35.86 0.95 26.90
N ASP A 414 -35.82 2.21 26.47
CA ASP A 414 -37.00 3.07 26.35
C ASP A 414 -37.88 2.64 25.14
N VAL A 415 -37.24 2.08 24.11
CA VAL A 415 -37.89 1.52 22.92
C VAL A 415 -37.09 0.36 22.36
N THR A 416 -37.76 -0.69 21.92
CA THR A 416 -37.17 -1.89 21.33
C THR A 416 -37.62 -2.08 19.88
N PHE A 417 -36.66 -2.24 18.98
CA PHE A 417 -36.86 -2.64 17.59
C PHE A 417 -36.63 -4.14 17.45
N ILE A 418 -37.50 -4.81 16.71
CA ILE A 418 -37.36 -6.22 16.35
C ILE A 418 -37.28 -6.27 14.83
N ILE A 419 -36.17 -6.79 14.30
CA ILE A 419 -35.81 -6.69 12.88
C ILE A 419 -34.88 -7.84 12.50
N ASP A 420 -34.89 -8.24 11.23
CA ASP A 420 -33.97 -9.25 10.72
C ASP A 420 -32.57 -8.68 10.50
N ASP A 421 -31.54 -9.53 10.62
CA ASP A 421 -30.12 -9.14 10.53
C ASP A 421 -29.79 -8.41 9.22
N ASN A 422 -30.29 -8.91 8.10
CA ASN A 422 -30.11 -8.28 6.78
C ASN A 422 -30.90 -6.98 6.64
N ASP A 423 -32.16 -6.95 7.10
CA ASP A 423 -33.01 -5.76 7.03
C ASP A 423 -32.43 -4.62 7.89
N LEU A 424 -31.76 -4.93 9.01
CA LEU A 424 -31.07 -3.93 9.82
C LEU A 424 -29.89 -3.30 9.09
N VAL A 425 -29.11 -4.08 8.34
CA VAL A 425 -28.02 -3.56 7.53
C VAL A 425 -28.56 -2.65 6.42
N GLU A 426 -29.62 -3.07 5.73
CA GLU A 426 -30.27 -2.21 4.72
C GLU A 426 -30.87 -0.95 5.33
N LEU A 427 -31.41 -1.03 6.54
CA LEU A 427 -31.93 0.12 7.27
C LEU A 427 -30.81 1.10 7.60
N ILE A 428 -29.74 0.65 8.25
CA ILE A 428 -28.64 1.53 8.69
C ILE A 428 -27.88 2.11 7.50
N SER A 429 -27.62 1.31 6.45
CA SER A 429 -27.02 1.78 5.19
C SER A 429 -27.94 2.67 4.35
N GLY A 430 -29.23 2.75 4.70
CA GLY A 430 -30.23 3.58 4.05
C GLY A 430 -30.85 3.03 2.77
N LYS A 431 -30.57 1.78 2.44
CA LYS A 431 -31.23 1.06 1.34
C LYS A 431 -32.69 0.73 1.64
N LEU A 432 -33.04 0.56 2.92
CA LEU A 432 -34.40 0.28 3.38
C LEU A 432 -35.02 1.51 4.06
N ASN A 433 -36.16 1.97 3.53
CA ASN A 433 -36.91 3.07 4.14
C ASN A 433 -37.58 2.62 5.45
N PRO A 434 -37.40 3.30 6.59
CA PRO A 434 -37.90 2.86 7.89
C PRO A 434 -39.43 2.79 8.01
N GLN A 435 -40.14 3.76 7.40
CA GLN A 435 -41.60 3.78 7.43
C GLN A 435 -42.16 2.61 6.61
N LYS A 436 -41.59 2.38 5.43
CA LYS A 436 -41.97 1.25 4.57
C LYS A 436 -41.70 -0.08 5.28
N ALA A 437 -40.54 -0.22 5.92
CA ALA A 437 -40.17 -1.43 6.66
C ALA A 437 -41.13 -1.71 7.84
N PHE A 438 -41.57 -0.66 8.55
CA PHE A 438 -42.58 -0.80 9.60
C PHE A 438 -43.95 -1.24 9.04
N PHE A 439 -44.45 -0.58 7.98
CA PHE A 439 -45.75 -0.95 7.38
C PHE A 439 -45.75 -2.34 6.73
N GLN A 440 -44.60 -2.80 6.24
CA GLN A 440 -44.42 -4.15 5.69
C GLN A 440 -44.22 -5.22 6.77
N GLY A 441 -44.15 -4.84 8.05
CA GLY A 441 -43.92 -5.78 9.14
C GLY A 441 -42.48 -6.28 9.27
N LYS A 442 -41.54 -5.74 8.47
CA LYS A 442 -40.09 -6.03 8.57
C LYS A 442 -39.47 -5.50 9.86
N ILE A 443 -40.07 -4.44 10.42
CA ILE A 443 -39.67 -3.87 11.71
C ILE A 443 -40.87 -3.82 12.63
N LYS A 444 -40.74 -4.41 13.80
CA LYS A 444 -41.72 -4.26 14.88
C LYS A 444 -41.12 -3.41 15.99
N ILE A 445 -41.91 -2.44 16.48
CA ILE A 445 -41.47 -1.48 17.50
C ILE A 445 -42.30 -1.70 18.77
N GLN A 446 -41.63 -1.73 19.92
CA GLN A 446 -42.26 -1.85 21.24
C GLN A 446 -41.72 -0.77 22.17
N GLY A 447 -42.57 -0.16 23.00
CA GLY A 447 -42.16 0.91 23.93
C GLY A 447 -42.44 2.31 23.40
N ASN A 448 -41.55 3.27 23.70
CA ASN A 448 -41.80 4.68 23.44
C ASN A 448 -41.75 5.05 21.95
N MET A 449 -42.92 5.22 21.35
CA MET A 449 -43.06 5.51 19.92
C MET A 449 -42.49 6.88 19.51
N SER A 450 -42.46 7.86 20.43
CA SER A 450 -41.86 9.18 20.16
C SER A 450 -40.34 9.07 19.96
N LEU A 451 -39.67 8.24 20.77
CA LEU A 451 -38.23 7.97 20.60
C LEU A 451 -37.95 7.18 19.32
N ALA A 452 -38.81 6.21 18.97
CA ALA A 452 -38.68 5.51 17.69
C ALA A 452 -38.74 6.47 16.48
N MET A 453 -39.66 7.43 16.49
CA MET A 453 -39.78 8.40 15.40
C MET A 453 -38.59 9.37 15.33
N LYS A 454 -38.01 9.75 16.47
CA LYS A 454 -36.79 10.57 16.51
C LYS A 454 -35.59 9.86 15.86
N LEU A 455 -35.42 8.57 16.12
CA LEU A 455 -34.34 7.79 15.53
C LEU A 455 -34.47 7.71 14.00
N ILE A 456 -35.69 7.50 13.50
CA ILE A 456 -36.00 7.50 12.06
C ILE A 456 -35.69 8.86 11.40
N GLN A 457 -36.01 9.96 12.08
CA GLN A 457 -35.74 11.30 11.58
C GLN A 457 -34.23 11.62 11.55
N LEU A 458 -33.47 11.11 12.53
CA LEU A 458 -32.02 11.24 12.58
C LEU A 458 -31.35 10.53 11.40
N GLN A 459 -31.73 9.28 11.14
CA GLN A 459 -31.25 8.50 10.00
C GLN A 459 -31.51 9.22 8.68
N LYS A 460 -32.71 9.79 8.48
CA LYS A 460 -33.04 10.55 7.27
C LYS A 460 -32.19 11.82 7.11
N THR A 461 -31.88 12.50 8.21
CA THR A 461 -31.02 13.69 8.20
C THR A 461 -29.58 13.33 7.84
N ALA A 462 -29.07 12.23 8.37
CA ALA A 462 -27.75 11.69 8.02
C ALA A 462 -27.69 11.28 6.54
N GLN A 463 -28.71 10.61 6.02
CA GLN A 463 -28.81 10.22 4.60
C GLN A 463 -28.78 11.41 3.66
N ASN A 464 -29.61 12.44 3.91
CA ASN A 464 -29.64 13.63 3.07
C ASN A 464 -28.27 14.30 3.00
N LYS A 465 -27.52 14.30 4.11
CA LYS A 465 -26.19 14.91 4.18
C LYS A 465 -25.10 14.09 3.50
N ILE A 466 -25.16 12.76 3.63
CA ILE A 466 -24.31 11.84 2.86
C ILE A 466 -24.56 12.02 1.35
N GLN A 467 -25.82 12.23 0.95
CA GLN A 467 -26.20 12.45 -0.44
C GLN A 467 -25.77 13.84 -0.96
N GLU A 468 -25.82 14.87 -0.11
CA GLU A 468 -25.31 16.23 -0.39
C GLU A 468 -23.78 16.28 -0.52
N LEU A 469 -23.07 15.45 0.24
CA LEU A 469 -21.62 15.30 0.15
C LEU A 469 -21.24 14.54 -1.13
N ARG A 470 -22.01 13.49 -1.48
CA ARG A 470 -21.84 12.73 -2.73
C ARG A 470 -22.19 13.51 -4.00
N SER A 471 -23.02 14.55 -3.93
CA SER A 471 -23.35 15.39 -5.08
C SER A 471 -22.37 16.56 -5.30
N LYS A 472 -21.44 16.78 -4.35
CA LYS A 472 -20.37 17.77 -4.42
C LYS A 472 -19.01 17.16 -4.81
N LEU A 473 -18.94 15.83 -4.84
CA LEU A 473 -17.89 15.02 -5.46
C LEU A 473 -18.36 14.65 -6.87
#